data_AF-A0A973Z2Q7-F1
#
_entry.id   AF-A0A973Z2Q7-F1
#
_cell.length_a   1.000
_cell.length_b   1.000
_cell.length_c   1.000
_cell.angle_alpha   90.00
_cell.angle_beta   90.00
_cell.angle_gamma   90.00
#
_symmetry.space_group_name_H-M   'P 1'
#
loop_
_entity.id
_entity.type
_entity.pdbx_description
1 polymer ?
#
loop_
_entity_poly.entity_id
_entity_poly.type
_entity_poly.pdbx_seq_one_letter_code
_entity_poly.pdbx_strand_id
1 'polypeptide(L)'
;MTMMTTIIGVALGLTPVQPNGNVQPLNDRDARIIGRYSETTDDTGTTHLKGVNRRTGEFFHLTVNPFGRVEGSVGDWVVTFQVKDAA
;
A
#
# COMPACT_ATOMS: atom_id res chain seq x y z
N MET A 1 1.66 -1.07 13.71
CA MET A 1 1.71 -0.73 12.26
C MET A 1 0.32 -0.38 11.78
N THR A 2 0.20 0.57 10.86
CA THR A 2 -1.09 0.99 10.30
C THR A 2 -1.50 0.10 9.13
N MET A 3 -2.80 0.02 8.85
CA MET A 3 -3.33 -0.68 7.66
C MET A 3 -2.71 -0.14 6.37
N MET A 4 -2.46 1.16 6.29
CA MET A 4 -1.86 1.82 5.12
C MET A 4 -0.40 1.40 4.88
N THR A 5 0.41 1.25 5.94
CA THR A 5 1.77 0.70 5.80
C THR A 5 1.75 -0.73 5.27
N THR A 6 0.76 -1.53 5.68
CA THR A 6 0.57 -2.91 5.20
C THR A 6 0.15 -2.95 3.73
N ILE A 7 -0.75 -2.06 3.29
CA ILE A 7 -1.15 -1.90 1.88
C ILE A 7 0.06 -1.54 1.00
N ILE A 8 0.91 -0.61 1.45
CA ILE A 8 2.16 -0.29 0.74
C ILE A 8 3.05 -1.52 0.68
N GLY A 9 3.18 -2.28 1.78
CA GLY A 9 3.95 -3.52 1.82
C GLY A 9 3.51 -4.53 0.76
N VAL A 10 2.21 -4.68 0.53
CA VAL A 10 1.67 -5.52 -0.55
C VAL A 10 2.07 -5.00 -1.91
N ALA A 11 1.87 -3.70 -2.16
CA ALA A 11 2.17 -3.10 -3.45
C ALA A 11 3.65 -3.20 -3.83
N LEU A 12 4.54 -3.18 -2.83
CA LEU A 12 5.98 -3.36 -3.00
C LEU A 12 6.41 -4.85 -3.06
N GLY A 13 5.46 -5.79 -2.99
CA GLY A 13 5.72 -7.22 -2.99
C GLY A 13 6.45 -7.73 -1.74
N LEU A 14 6.32 -7.02 -0.61
CA LEU A 14 6.95 -7.39 0.67
C LEU A 14 6.08 -8.36 1.48
N THR A 15 4.76 -8.31 1.31
CA THR A 15 3.82 -9.21 1.97
C THR A 15 2.75 -9.68 0.98
N PRO A 16 2.38 -10.98 0.97
CA PRO A 16 1.36 -11.49 0.07
C PRO A 16 -0.06 -11.10 0.52
N VAL A 17 -0.96 -10.94 -0.45
CA VAL A 17 -2.42 -10.95 -0.19
C VAL A 17 -2.88 -12.40 -0.19
N GLN A 18 -3.56 -12.82 0.87
CA GLN A 18 -4.13 -14.16 0.93
C GLN A 18 -5.34 -14.27 -0.03
N PRO A 19 -5.70 -15.47 -0.50
CA PRO A 19 -6.85 -15.67 -1.40
C PRO A 19 -8.20 -15.19 -0.85
N ASN A 20 -8.32 -15.07 0.48
CA ASN A 20 -9.50 -14.56 1.16
C ASN A 20 -9.61 -13.02 1.14
N GLY A 21 -8.58 -12.31 0.67
CA GLY A 21 -8.48 -10.85 0.67
C GLY A 21 -7.83 -10.26 1.94
N ASN A 22 -7.34 -11.11 2.85
CA ASN A 22 -6.67 -10.68 4.05
C ASN A 22 -5.20 -10.38 3.74
N VAL A 23 -4.71 -9.28 4.29
CA VAL A 23 -3.29 -8.94 4.19
C VAL A 23 -2.62 -9.23 5.51
N GLN A 24 -1.49 -9.92 5.46
CA GLN A 24 -0.69 -10.13 6.66
C GLN A 24 0.00 -8.82 7.04
N PRO A 25 -0.08 -8.40 8.31
CA PRO A 25 0.64 -7.24 8.80
C PRO A 25 2.11 -7.37 8.43
N LEU A 26 2.66 -6.28 7.88
CA LEU A 26 4.08 -6.20 7.59
C LEU A 26 4.86 -6.38 8.91
N ASN A 27 6.05 -6.99 8.88
CA ASN A 27 6.90 -7.02 10.06
C ASN A 27 7.71 -5.70 10.16
N ASP A 28 8.22 -5.38 11.36
CA ASP A 28 8.95 -4.11 11.60
C ASP A 28 10.22 -3.95 10.75
N ARG A 29 10.82 -5.07 10.30
CA ARG A 29 12.02 -5.05 9.45
C ARG A 29 11.66 -4.59 8.05
N ASP A 30 10.60 -5.13 7.47
CA ASP A 30 10.14 -4.82 6.12
C ASP A 30 9.45 -3.46 6.08
N ALA A 31 8.83 -3.02 7.17
CA ALA A 31 8.32 -1.66 7.30
C ALA A 31 9.41 -0.58 7.16
N ARG A 32 10.68 -0.89 7.44
CA ARG A 32 11.80 0.06 7.22
C ARG A 32 12.17 0.23 5.75
N ILE A 33 11.81 -0.74 4.91
CA ILE A 33 11.97 -0.66 3.45
C ILE A 33 11.00 0.38 2.88
N ILE A 34 9.82 0.47 3.48
CA ILE A 34 8.89 1.56 3.23
C ILE A 34 9.53 2.83 3.80
N GLY A 35 9.87 3.77 2.91
CA GLY A 35 10.40 5.04 3.31
C GLY A 35 9.37 5.91 4.03
N ARG A 36 9.70 7.19 4.20
CA ARG A 36 8.65 8.17 4.52
C ARG A 36 7.68 8.21 3.34
N TYR A 37 6.40 8.26 3.64
CA TYR A 37 5.34 8.40 2.66
C TYR A 37 4.36 9.46 3.13
N SER A 38 3.70 10.13 2.19
CA SER A 38 2.57 11.01 2.45
C SER A 38 1.27 10.23 2.32
N GLU A 39 0.34 10.51 3.23
CA GLU A 39 -1.01 9.97 3.26
C GLU A 39 -1.98 11.15 3.26
N THR A 40 -2.88 11.18 2.29
CA THR A 40 -3.91 12.22 2.18
C THR A 40 -5.21 11.59 1.74
N THR A 41 -6.31 11.90 2.41
CA THR A 41 -7.65 11.45 2.04
C THR A 41 -8.38 12.60 1.36
N ASP A 42 -9.01 12.34 0.21
CA ASP A 42 -9.83 13.31 -0.50
C ASP A 42 -11.30 13.31 -0.05
N ASP A 43 -12.09 14.23 -0.58
CA ASP A 43 -13.52 14.40 -0.24
C ASP A 43 -14.39 13.19 -0.65
N THR A 44 -13.86 12.27 -1.47
CA THR A 44 -14.53 11.02 -1.85
C THR A 44 -14.25 9.88 -0.87
N GLY A 45 -13.40 10.12 0.14
CA GLY A 45 -12.90 9.12 1.07
C GLY A 45 -11.79 8.24 0.47
N THR A 46 -11.22 8.62 -0.67
CA THR A 46 -10.10 7.90 -1.27
C THR A 46 -8.80 8.36 -0.64
N THR A 47 -8.03 7.42 -0.10
CA THR A 47 -6.71 7.68 0.49
C THR A 47 -5.63 7.54 -0.57
N HIS A 48 -4.82 8.58 -0.74
CA HIS A 48 -3.68 8.64 -1.64
C HIS A 48 -2.41 8.44 -0.83
N LEU A 49 -1.59 7.48 -1.25
CA LEU A 49 -0.33 7.12 -0.64
C LEU A 49 0.79 7.37 -1.66
N LYS A 50 1.75 8.22 -1.29
CA LYS A 50 2.91 8.53 -2.16
C LYS A 50 4.20 8.42 -1.37
N GLY A 51 5.20 7.78 -1.94
CA GLY A 51 6.50 7.65 -1.27
C GLY A 51 7.55 7.01 -2.16
N VAL A 52 8.63 6.57 -1.51
CA VAL A 52 9.76 5.90 -2.17
C VAL A 52 9.97 4.54 -1.54
N ASN A 53 10.10 3.52 -2.38
CA ASN A 53 10.62 2.22 -2.00
C ASN A 53 12.12 2.36 -1.77
N ARG A 54 12.58 2.28 -0.51
CA ARG A 54 14.01 2.49 -0.20
C ARG A 54 14.90 1.36 -0.70
N ARG A 55 14.35 0.19 -1.01
CA ARG A 55 15.11 -0.93 -1.56
C ARG A 55 15.48 -0.71 -3.02
N THR A 56 14.56 -0.17 -3.81
CA THR A 56 14.73 -0.02 -5.27
C THR A 56 14.97 1.42 -5.71
N GLY A 57 14.64 2.41 -4.86
CA GLY A 57 14.65 3.84 -5.21
C GLY A 57 13.43 4.27 -6.02
N GLU A 58 12.49 3.36 -6.31
CA GLU A 58 11.31 3.65 -7.11
C GLU A 58 10.27 4.43 -6.31
N PHE A 59 9.63 5.39 -6.97
CA PHE A 59 8.46 6.06 -6.43
C PHE A 59 7.25 5.15 -6.51
N PHE A 60 6.40 5.21 -5.50
CA PHE A 60 5.08 4.61 -5.55
C PHE A 60 4.01 5.67 -5.38
N HIS A 61 2.88 5.45 -6.05
CA HIS A 61 1.67 6.21 -5.89
C HIS A 61 0.49 5.25 -5.91
N LEU A 62 -0.21 5.13 -4.79
CA LEU A 62 -1.36 4.25 -4.62
C LEU A 62 -2.58 5.06 -4.21
N THR A 63 -3.74 4.62 -4.64
CA THR A 63 -5.04 5.07 -4.18
C THR A 63 -5.74 3.89 -3.51
N VAL A 64 -6.40 4.16 -2.38
CA VAL A 64 -7.20 3.19 -1.62
C VAL A 64 -8.58 3.80 -1.51
N ASN A 65 -9.55 3.23 -2.23
CA ASN A 65 -10.92 3.74 -2.15
C ASN A 65 -11.62 3.29 -0.85
N PRO A 66 -12.78 3.88 -0.49
CA PRO A 66 -13.52 3.50 0.72
C PRO A 66 -13.97 2.04 0.76
N PHE A 67 -14.03 1.37 -0.39
CA PHE A 67 -14.40 -0.03 -0.52
C PHE A 67 -13.20 -0.97 -0.40
N GLY A 68 -11.99 -0.46 -0.12
CA GLY A 68 -10.77 -1.26 0.02
C GLY A 68 -10.13 -1.70 -1.31
N ARG A 69 -10.53 -1.13 -2.44
CA ARG A 69 -9.84 -1.36 -3.71
C ARG A 69 -8.58 -0.49 -3.76
N VAL A 70 -7.45 -1.12 -4.04
CA VAL A 70 -6.15 -0.48 -4.16
C VAL A 70 -5.76 -0.45 -5.63
N GLU A 71 -5.37 0.71 -6.14
CA GLU A 71 -4.86 0.91 -7.49
C GLU A 71 -3.66 1.85 -7.47
N GLY A 72 -2.76 1.73 -8.43
CA GLY A 72 -1.66 2.67 -8.56
C GLY A 72 -0.43 2.09 -9.24
N SER A 73 0.72 2.69 -8.97
CA SER A 73 1.99 2.27 -9.54
C SER A 73 3.14 2.24 -8.55
N VAL A 74 4.12 1.40 -8.85
CA VAL A 74 5.43 1.31 -8.20
C VAL A 74 6.48 1.26 -9.31
N GLY A 75 7.23 2.35 -9.50
CA GLY A 75 8.07 2.49 -10.68
C GLY A 75 7.24 2.35 -11.96
N ASP A 76 7.62 1.41 -12.83
CA ASP A 76 6.91 1.11 -14.08
C ASP A 76 5.78 0.06 -13.92
N TRP A 77 5.60 -0.49 -12.73
CA TRP A 77 4.60 -1.52 -12.47
C TRP A 77 3.26 -0.92 -12.08
N VAL A 78 2.18 -1.48 -12.63
CA VAL A 78 0.81 -1.19 -12.18
C VAL A 78 0.39 -2.22 -11.15
N VAL A 79 -0.18 -1.75 -10.05
CA VAL A 79 -0.63 -2.59 -8.94
C VAL A 79 -2.14 -2.44 -8.78
N THR A 80 -2.85 -3.55 -8.63
CA THR A 80 -4.28 -3.56 -8.33
C THR A 80 -4.63 -4.75 -7.45
N PHE A 81 -5.27 -4.52 -6.31
CA PHE A 81 -5.76 -5.58 -5.44
C PHE A 81 -6.90 -5.09 -4.53
N GLN A 82 -7.54 -6.02 -3.82
CA GLN A 82 -8.64 -5.76 -2.90
C GLN A 82 -8.22 -6.10 -1.48
N VAL A 83 -8.43 -5.18 -0.54
CA VAL A 83 -8.35 -5.40 0.90
C VAL A 83 -9.75 -5.45 1.50
N LYS A 84 -10.02 -6.42 2.37
CA LYS A 84 -11.33 -6.56 3.03
C LYS A 84 -11.45 -5.78 4.35
N ASP A 85 -10.34 -5.44 4.99
CA ASP A 85 -10.32 -4.76 6.30
C ASP A 85 -9.81 -3.32 6.18
N ALA A 86 -10.42 -2.51 5.31
CA ALA A 86 -10.09 -1.07 5.21
C ALA A 86 -10.80 -0.20 6.28
N ALA A 87 -11.53 -0.82 7.22
CA ALA A 87 -12.36 -0.15 8.22
C ALA A 87 -11.84 -0.34 9.65
#